data_AF-A0A672QVT2-F1
#
_entry.id   AF-A0A672QVT2-F1
#
_cell.length_a   1.000
_cell.length_b   1.000
_cell.length_c   1.000
_cell.angle_alpha   90.00
_cell.angle_beta   90.00
_cell.angle_gamma   90.00
#
_symmetry.space_group_name_H-M   'P 1'
#
loop_
_entity.id
_entity.type
_entity.pdbx_description
1 polymer ?
#
loop_
_entity_poly.entity_id
_entity_poly.type
_entity_poly.pdbx_seq_one_letter_code
_entity_poly.pdbx_strand_id
1 'polypeptide(L)'
;MVYFLGQILWRMKDHVHKIQQARIKQRVTHTSTVIPKKGTIHQPLNHFDRKDDKTFPQKFFVNDVYWQSSDGPVFLYIGGEGLLSKFSVLFGHHVDMAERYGALLVALEHRFYGQTSVVPMLELSQLG
;
A
#
# COMPACT_ATOMS: atom_id res chain seq x y z
N MET A 1 -5.35 2.21 -46.68
CA MET A 1 -5.72 3.21 -45.65
C MET A 1 -5.73 2.65 -44.22
N VAL A 2 -6.00 1.36 -43.98
CA VAL A 2 -6.04 0.74 -42.64
C VAL A 2 -4.67 0.60 -41.95
N TYR A 3 -3.60 0.33 -42.72
CA TYR A 3 -2.24 0.17 -42.18
C TYR A 3 -1.64 1.43 -41.57
N PHE A 4 -1.96 2.61 -42.12
CA PHE A 4 -1.41 3.89 -41.65
C PHE A 4 -1.99 4.30 -40.29
N LEU A 5 -3.30 4.10 -40.09
CA LEU A 5 -3.95 4.32 -38.79
C LEU A 5 -3.40 3.38 -37.71
N GLY A 6 -3.12 2.12 -38.06
CA GLY A 6 -2.52 1.15 -37.15
C GLY A 6 -1.12 1.54 -36.67
N GLN A 7 -0.28 2.06 -37.58
CA GLN A 7 1.07 2.53 -37.24
C GLN A 7 1.08 3.75 -36.32
N ILE A 8 0.15 4.70 -36.51
CA ILE A 8 0.00 5.87 -35.65
C ILE A 8 -0.43 5.44 -34.24
N LEU A 9 -1.46 4.60 -34.14
CA LEU A 9 -1.98 4.12 -32.85
C LEU A 9 -0.91 3.33 -32.08
N TRP A 10 -0.14 2.49 -32.76
CA TRP A 10 0.96 1.74 -32.17
C TRP A 10 2.06 2.66 -31.65
N ARG A 11 2.49 3.66 -32.44
CA ARG A 11 3.48 4.67 -32.00
C ARG A 11 3.02 5.45 -30.78
N MET A 12 1.74 5.81 -30.71
CA MET A 12 1.17 6.48 -29.54
C MET A 12 1.20 5.58 -28.29
N LYS A 13 0.75 4.33 -28.42
CA LYS A 13 0.80 3.35 -27.32
C LYS A 13 2.23 3.12 -26.83
N ASP A 14 3.17 2.96 -27.76
CA ASP A 14 4.57 2.73 -27.45
C ASP A 14 5.23 3.94 -26.79
N HIS A 15 4.88 5.16 -27.23
CA HIS A 15 5.35 6.40 -26.61
C HIS A 15 4.84 6.56 -25.17
N VAL A 16 3.54 6.32 -24.94
CA VAL A 16 2.96 6.33 -23.60
C VAL A 16 3.62 5.27 -22.72
N HIS A 17 3.83 4.06 -23.24
CA HIS A 17 4.52 2.99 -22.50
C HIS A 17 5.94 3.41 -22.10
N LYS A 18 6.72 4.00 -23.02
CA LYS A 18 8.07 4.50 -22.75
C LYS A 18 8.08 5.59 -21.68
N ILE A 19 7.15 6.54 -21.71
CA ILE A 19 7.01 7.58 -20.68
C ILE A 19 6.70 6.95 -19.32
N GLN A 20 5.78 5.98 -19.28
CA GLN A 20 5.41 5.28 -18.06
C GLN A 20 6.60 4.52 -17.46
N GLN A 21 7.35 3.80 -18.30
CA GLN A 21 8.55 3.08 -17.88
C GLN A 21 9.66 4.02 -17.38
N ALA A 22 9.86 5.17 -18.03
CA ALA A 22 10.84 6.16 -17.60
C ALA A 22 10.50 6.75 -16.22
N ARG A 23 9.23 7.09 -15.99
CA ARG A 23 8.74 7.57 -14.69
C ARG A 23 8.91 6.53 -13.58
N ILE A 24 8.56 5.27 -13.86
CA ILE A 24 8.76 4.16 -12.91
C ILE A 24 10.23 4.01 -12.59
N LYS A 25 11.13 3.99 -13.58
CA LYS A 25 12.58 3.89 -13.35
C LYS A 25 13.10 5.04 -12.47
N GLN A 26 12.77 6.29 -12.80
CA GLN A 26 13.21 7.44 -12.02
C GLN A 26 12.67 7.41 -10.59
N ARG A 27 11.41 7.01 -10.40
CA ARG A 27 10.79 6.87 -9.08
C ARG A 27 11.41 5.73 -8.29
N VAL A 28 11.66 4.58 -8.90
CA VAL A 28 12.38 3.46 -8.25
C VAL A 28 13.77 3.92 -7.82
N THR A 29 14.48 4.71 -8.63
CA THR A 29 15.78 5.27 -8.23
C THR A 29 15.65 6.24 -7.05
N HIS A 30 14.69 7.17 -7.07
CA HIS A 30 14.48 8.12 -5.96
C HIS A 30 13.98 7.45 -4.66
N THR A 31 13.06 6.49 -4.79
CA THR A 31 12.48 5.75 -3.66
C THR A 31 13.40 4.65 -3.14
N SER A 32 14.47 4.29 -3.86
CA SER A 32 15.40 3.22 -3.46
C SER A 32 16.13 3.52 -2.15
N THR A 33 16.27 4.79 -1.79
CA THR A 33 16.86 5.25 -0.53
C THR A 33 15.84 5.42 0.59
N VAL A 34 14.55 5.43 0.26
CA VAL A 34 13.47 5.59 1.25
C VAL A 34 13.17 4.23 1.88
N ILE A 35 13.30 4.17 3.20
CA ILE A 35 12.99 2.98 3.99
C ILE A 35 11.72 3.28 4.79
N PRO A 36 10.54 2.79 4.36
CA PRO A 36 9.32 2.95 5.13
C PRO A 36 9.45 2.33 6.52
N LYS A 37 8.95 3.05 7.53
CA LYS A 37 8.91 2.56 8.90
C LYS A 37 7.85 1.46 9.00
N LYS A 38 8.25 0.27 9.42
CA LYS A 38 7.34 -0.85 9.71
C LYS A 38 6.94 -0.80 11.18
N GLY A 39 5.66 -1.03 11.46
CA GLY A 39 5.16 -1.12 12.82
C GLY A 39 3.99 -2.08 12.95
N THR A 40 3.53 -2.21 14.19
CA THR A 40 2.38 -3.03 14.57
C THR A 40 1.51 -2.25 15.55
N ILE A 41 0.20 -2.31 15.38
CA ILE A 41 -0.79 -1.76 16.32
C ILE A 41 -1.69 -2.88 16.82
N HIS A 42 -1.95 -2.93 18.13
CA HIS A 42 -2.91 -3.89 18.68
C HIS A 42 -4.34 -3.44 18.35
N GLN A 43 -5.10 -4.30 17.69
CA GLN A 43 -6.51 -4.08 17.38
C GLN A 43 -7.40 -5.11 18.09
N PRO A 44 -8.63 -4.75 18.48
CA PRO A 44 -9.60 -5.71 19.00
C PRO A 44 -9.79 -6.88 18.04
N LEU A 45 -9.79 -8.10 18.57
CA LEU A 45 -10.08 -9.29 17.79
C LEU A 45 -11.53 -9.27 17.31
N ASN A 46 -12.45 -8.91 18.21
CA ASN A 46 -13.87 -8.82 17.95
C ASN A 46 -14.39 -7.41 18.24
N HIS A 47 -14.67 -6.66 17.18
CA HIS A 47 -15.23 -5.30 17.31
C HIS A 47 -16.74 -5.30 17.63
N PHE A 48 -17.40 -6.46 17.60
CA PHE A 48 -18.84 -6.62 17.82
C PHE A 48 -19.18 -7.07 19.25
N ASP A 49 -18.21 -7.59 20.00
CA ASP A 49 -18.34 -7.93 21.41
C ASP A 49 -17.42 -7.06 22.25
N ARG A 50 -18.00 -6.09 22.97
CA ARG A 50 -17.24 -5.17 23.83
C ARG A 50 -16.66 -5.85 25.07
N LYS A 51 -17.11 -7.06 25.40
CA LYS A 51 -16.55 -7.84 26.53
C LYS A 51 -15.33 -8.65 26.11
N ASP A 52 -15.12 -8.84 24.82
CA ASP A 52 -13.92 -9.50 24.30
C ASP A 52 -12.76 -8.51 24.33
N ASP A 53 -11.79 -8.76 25.21
CA ASP A 53 -10.57 -7.98 25.39
C ASP A 53 -9.39 -8.50 24.57
N LYS A 54 -9.59 -9.58 23.80
CA LYS A 54 -8.53 -10.15 22.95
C LYS A 54 -8.15 -9.14 21.86
N THR A 55 -6.86 -9.07 21.60
CA THR A 55 -6.31 -8.22 20.53
C THR A 55 -5.42 -9.03 19.61
N PHE A 56 -5.16 -8.49 18.42
CA PHE A 56 -4.17 -9.02 17.51
C PHE A 56 -3.23 -7.91 17.02
N PRO A 57 -1.96 -8.24 16.73
CA PRO A 57 -0.96 -7.30 16.23
C PRO A 57 -1.18 -7.01 14.73
N GLN A 58 -1.79 -5.88 14.37
CA GLN A 58 -1.97 -5.47 12.97
C GLN A 58 -0.76 -4.72 12.41
N LYS A 59 -0.18 -5.23 11.33
CA LYS A 59 0.99 -4.62 10.66
C LYS A 59 0.61 -3.36 9.88
N PHE A 60 1.49 -2.36 9.91
CA PHE A 60 1.41 -1.17 9.07
C PHE A 60 2.79 -0.72 8.55
N PHE A 61 2.78 0.13 7.53
CA PHE A 61 3.94 0.90 7.06
C PHE A 61 3.64 2.40 7.11
N VAL A 62 4.67 3.20 7.40
CA VAL A 62 4.61 4.67 7.33
C VAL A 62 5.70 5.18 6.40
N ASN A 63 5.34 6.14 5.54
CA ASN A 63 6.27 6.93 4.76
C ASN A 63 5.98 8.42 5.00
N ASP A 64 6.95 9.11 5.60
CA ASP A 64 6.90 10.51 6.00
C ASP A 64 7.74 11.43 5.09
N VAL A 65 8.31 10.91 3.98
CA VAL A 65 9.15 11.69 3.07
C VAL A 65 8.44 12.92 2.49
N TYR A 66 7.12 12.84 2.33
CA TYR A 66 6.31 13.94 1.79
C TYR A 66 5.58 14.74 2.87
N TRP A 67 5.73 14.39 4.15
CA TRP A 67 4.97 15.01 5.21
C TRP A 67 5.56 16.38 5.58
N GLN A 68 4.84 17.45 5.25
CA GLN A 68 5.36 18.83 5.34
C GLN A 68 5.07 19.52 6.67
N SER A 69 4.01 19.10 7.39
CA SER A 69 3.57 19.71 8.65
C SER A 69 2.89 18.68 9.54
N SER A 70 3.03 18.81 10.86
CA SER A 70 2.32 17.96 11.83
C SER A 70 0.80 18.01 11.69
N ASP A 71 0.27 19.12 11.18
CA ASP A 71 -1.17 19.33 10.93
C ASP A 71 -1.56 19.00 9.47
N GLY A 72 -0.61 18.45 8.69
CA GLY A 72 -0.83 18.01 7.31
C GLY A 72 -1.72 16.77 7.22
N PRO A 73 -2.30 16.50 6.03
CA PRO A 73 -3.21 15.38 5.85
C PRO A 73 -2.52 14.02 6.03
N VAL A 74 -3.29 13.02 6.44
CA VAL A 74 -2.85 11.62 6.48
C VAL A 74 -3.61 10.85 5.40
N PHE A 75 -2.87 10.20 4.51
CA PHE A 75 -3.44 9.30 3.51
C PHE A 75 -3.30 7.86 3.98
N LEU A 76 -4.44 7.28 4.37
CA LEU A 76 -4.55 5.91 4.79
C LEU A 76 -4.83 4.99 3.58
N TYR A 77 -3.89 4.09 3.31
CA TYR A 77 -4.05 3.02 2.34
C TYR A 77 -4.44 1.73 3.06
N ILE A 78 -5.57 1.14 2.70
CA ILE A 78 -6.01 -0.15 3.25
C ILE A 78 -5.63 -1.25 2.25
N GLY A 79 -4.87 -2.25 2.70
CA GLY A 79 -4.51 -3.41 1.88
C GLY A 79 -5.75 -4.14 1.36
N GLY A 80 -5.64 -4.74 0.17
CA GLY A 80 -6.62 -5.68 -0.35
C GLY A 80 -6.36 -7.10 0.15
N GLU A 81 -6.63 -8.09 -0.71
CA GLU A 81 -6.56 -9.51 -0.40
C GLU A 81 -5.13 -10.08 -0.50
N GLY A 82 -4.17 -9.49 0.22
CA GLY A 82 -2.79 -9.96 0.16
C GLY A 82 -1.86 -9.36 1.20
N LEU A 83 -0.62 -9.85 1.20
CA LEU A 83 0.43 -9.36 2.08
C LEU A 83 0.66 -7.87 1.85
N LEU A 84 0.56 -7.08 2.92
CA LEU A 84 0.97 -5.69 2.89
C LEU A 84 2.49 -5.62 2.74
N SER A 85 2.94 -4.81 1.78
CA SER A 85 4.34 -4.60 1.44
C SER A 85 4.74 -3.13 1.63
N LYS A 86 6.03 -2.88 1.81
CA LYS A 86 6.58 -1.51 1.83
C LYS A 86 6.22 -0.72 0.57
N PHE A 87 6.02 -1.41 -0.55
CA PHE A 87 5.63 -0.80 -1.81
C PHE A 87 4.26 -0.09 -1.75
N SER A 88 3.39 -0.48 -0.81
CA SER A 88 2.09 0.16 -0.58
C SER A 88 2.19 1.62 -0.11
N VAL A 89 3.37 2.10 0.31
CA VAL A 89 3.61 3.52 0.62
C VAL A 89 4.70 4.16 -0.24
N LEU A 90 5.22 3.44 -1.25
CA LEU A 90 6.24 3.94 -2.18
C LEU A 90 5.69 4.17 -3.59
N PHE A 91 4.64 3.44 -3.96
CA PHE A 91 4.03 3.49 -5.29
C PHE A 91 2.51 3.55 -5.21
N GLY A 92 1.90 4.10 -6.27
CA GLY A 92 0.46 4.21 -6.42
C GLY A 92 0.00 5.68 -6.44
N HIS A 93 -1.23 5.88 -6.88
CA HIS A 93 -1.80 7.22 -7.03
C HIS A 93 -1.87 7.99 -5.71
N HIS A 94 -2.13 7.31 -4.59
CA HIS A 94 -2.13 7.92 -3.26
C HIS A 94 -0.75 8.46 -2.86
N VAL A 95 0.35 7.87 -3.36
CA VAL A 95 1.70 8.40 -3.12
C VAL A 95 1.96 9.66 -3.95
N ASP A 96 1.50 9.70 -5.21
CA ASP A 96 1.57 10.93 -6.05
C ASP A 96 0.78 12.07 -5.43
N MET A 97 -0.38 11.74 -4.85
CA MET A 97 -1.21 12.72 -4.15
C MET A 97 -0.52 13.16 -2.85
N ALA A 98 0.12 12.25 -2.10
CA ALA A 98 0.80 12.62 -0.86
C ALA A 98 1.96 13.59 -1.12
N GLU A 99 2.74 13.37 -2.19
CA GLU A 99 3.77 14.30 -2.64
C GLU A 99 3.19 15.68 -2.97
N ARG A 100 2.04 15.70 -3.68
CA ARG A 100 1.37 16.96 -4.05
C ARG A 100 0.81 17.75 -2.86
N TYR A 101 0.25 17.06 -1.87
CA TYR A 101 -0.48 17.70 -0.77
C TYR A 101 0.29 17.71 0.56
N GLY A 102 1.53 17.27 0.56
CA GLY A 102 2.36 17.27 1.77
C GLY A 102 1.89 16.26 2.83
N ALA A 103 1.36 15.11 2.40
CA ALA A 103 0.65 14.17 3.27
C ALA A 103 1.58 13.11 3.90
N LEU A 104 1.24 12.67 5.11
CA LEU A 104 1.78 11.44 5.71
C LEU A 104 1.12 10.22 5.04
N LEU A 105 1.91 9.25 4.60
CA LEU A 105 1.40 7.99 4.08
C LEU A 105 1.42 6.92 5.17
N VAL A 106 0.27 6.30 5.40
CA VAL A 106 0.14 5.14 6.28
C VAL A 106 -0.55 4.03 5.50
N ALA A 107 0.06 2.85 5.41
CA ALA A 107 -0.58 1.67 4.84
C ALA A 107 -0.84 0.61 5.91
N LEU A 108 -2.07 0.10 5.96
CA LEU A 108 -2.54 -0.83 6.99
C LEU A 108 -2.86 -2.19 6.35
N GLU A 109 -2.37 -3.28 6.94
CA GLU A 109 -2.62 -4.63 6.43
C GLU A 109 -4.06 -5.03 6.74
N HIS A 110 -4.78 -5.53 5.74
CA HIS A 110 -6.11 -6.05 5.97
C HIS A 110 -6.04 -7.25 6.93
N ARG A 111 -6.94 -7.30 7.93
CA ARG A 111 -7.05 -8.44 8.85
C ARG A 111 -7.20 -9.75 8.06
N PHE A 112 -6.62 -10.82 8.58
CA PHE A 112 -6.55 -12.16 7.96
C PHE A 112 -5.60 -12.32 6.77
N TYR A 113 -4.93 -11.26 6.32
CA TYR A 113 -3.92 -11.35 5.28
C TYR A 113 -2.51 -11.19 5.83
N GLY A 114 -1.57 -11.83 5.14
CA GLY A 114 -0.15 -11.78 5.41
C GLY A 114 0.29 -12.32 6.77
N GLN A 115 1.30 -11.67 7.36
CA GLN A 115 1.89 -12.10 8.64
C GLN A 115 1.02 -11.73 9.85
N THR A 116 0.00 -10.90 9.63
CA THR A 116 -1.08 -10.59 10.57
C THR A 116 -2.14 -11.71 10.59
N SER A 117 -1.76 -12.92 10.20
CA SER A 117 -2.61 -14.08 10.40
C SER A 117 -2.73 -14.29 11.91
N VAL A 118 -3.93 -14.01 12.45
CA VAL A 118 -4.32 -14.23 13.85
C VAL A 118 -4.45 -15.73 14.16
N VAL A 119 -3.60 -16.52 13.52
CA VAL A 119 -3.71 -17.96 13.42
C VAL A 119 -2.30 -18.52 13.54
N PRO A 120 -1.69 -18.56 14.75
CA PRO A 120 -0.98 -19.78 15.09
C PRO A 120 -2.06 -20.85 15.15
N MET A 121 -2.24 -21.58 14.04
CA MET A 121 -3.11 -22.75 13.95
C MET A 121 -4.61 -22.41 14.15
N LEU A 122 -5.40 -22.54 13.08
CA LEU A 122 -6.76 -23.03 13.25
C LEU A 122 -6.53 -24.42 13.82
N GLU A 123 -6.50 -24.49 15.15
CA GLU A 123 -6.63 -25.71 15.91
C GLU A 123 -7.83 -26.42 15.29
N LEU A 124 -7.54 -27.45 14.50
CA LEU A 124 -8.50 -28.38 13.92
C LEU A 124 -9.28 -29.15 15.02
N SER A 125 -9.19 -28.72 16.29
CA SER A 125 -9.93 -29.24 17.44
C SER A 125 -11.31 -28.60 17.63
N GLN A 126 -11.72 -27.63 16.80
CA GLN A 126 -13.09 -27.08 16.82
C GLN A 126 -14.01 -27.59 15.71
N LEU A 127 -13.55 -28.54 14.88
CA LEU A 127 -14.45 -29.39 14.10
C LEU A 127 -14.67 -30.69 14.89
N GLY A 128 -15.51 -30.58 15.91
CA GLY A 128 -16.26 -31.73 16.45
C GLY A 128 -17.46 -32.03 15.57
#